data_AF-A0A1I7KMH9-F1
#
_entry.id   AF-A0A1I7KMH9-F1
#
_cell.length_a   1.000
_cell.length_b   1.000
_cell.length_c   1.000
_cell.angle_alpha   90.00
_cell.angle_beta   90.00
_cell.angle_gamma   90.00
#
_symmetry.space_group_name_H-M   'P 1'
#
loop_
_entity.id
_entity.type
_entity.pdbx_description
1 polymer ?
#
loop_
_entity_poly.entity_id
_entity_poly.type
_entity_poly.pdbx_seq_one_letter_code
_entity_poly.pdbx_strand_id
1 'polypeptide(L)'
;MSDGSGAPSVKIAEVQRLATALAARVRYAQLVGRPVYEAQIAALVGAARLMDEEKAPWPPMVEEVLTELARSIEGAVTVAADPPEEP
;
A
#
# COMPACT_ATOMS: atom_id res chain seq x y z
N MET A 1 25.74 -23.51 -19.27
CA MET A 1 25.49 -22.06 -19.36
C MET A 1 24.14 -21.84 -18.70
N SER A 2 24.11 -21.36 -17.45
CA SER A 2 22.85 -21.19 -16.71
C SER A 2 22.37 -19.75 -16.87
N ASP A 3 21.22 -19.62 -17.52
CA ASP A 3 20.42 -18.39 -17.59
C ASP A 3 20.00 -17.95 -16.19
N GLY A 4 20.64 -16.90 -15.68
CA GLY A 4 20.39 -16.38 -14.33
C GLY A 4 20.33 -14.86 -14.26
N SER A 5 20.22 -14.17 -15.39
CA SER A 5 20.23 -12.71 -15.45
C SER A 5 18.98 -12.17 -16.15
N GLY A 6 17.80 -12.59 -15.68
CA GLY A 6 16.63 -11.73 -15.80
C GLY A 6 16.89 -10.50 -14.93
N ALA A 7 17.32 -9.41 -15.56
CA ALA A 7 17.88 -8.21 -14.94
C ALA A 7 17.06 -7.68 -13.74
N PRO A 8 17.67 -7.02 -12.74
CA PRO A 8 17.01 -6.44 -11.57
C PRO A 8 15.71 -5.67 -11.90
N SER A 9 15.68 -4.98 -13.03
CA SER A 9 14.51 -4.25 -13.54
C SER A 9 13.30 -5.12 -13.84
N VAL A 10 13.47 -6.38 -14.28
CA VAL A 10 12.35 -7.31 -14.54
C VAL A 10 11.67 -7.72 -13.24
N LYS A 11 12.45 -7.94 -12.18
CA LYS A 11 11.91 -8.28 -10.85
C LYS A 11 11.11 -7.12 -10.27
N ILE A 12 11.61 -5.89 -10.43
CA ILE A 12 10.91 -4.70 -9.95
C ILE A 12 9.66 -4.36 -10.77
N ALA A 13 9.69 -4.58 -12.08
CA ALA A 13 8.48 -4.50 -12.90
C ALA A 13 7.40 -5.51 -12.44
N GLU A 14 7.81 -6.70 -11.98
CA GLU A 14 6.88 -7.68 -11.42
C GLU A 14 6.35 -7.25 -10.04
N VAL A 15 7.20 -6.71 -9.18
CA VAL A 15 6.76 -6.11 -7.90
C VAL A 15 5.74 -5.00 -8.13
N GLN A 16 5.99 -4.10 -9.09
CA GLN A 16 5.05 -3.04 -9.47
C GLN A 16 3.70 -3.62 -9.93
N ARG A 17 3.71 -4.67 -10.77
CA ARG A 17 2.48 -5.36 -11.20
C ARG A 17 1.71 -5.98 -10.03
N LEU A 18 2.40 -6.74 -9.18
CA LEU A 18 1.78 -7.40 -8.03
C LEU A 18 1.24 -6.40 -7.01
N ALA A 19 1.99 -5.32 -6.73
CA ALA A 19 1.56 -4.24 -5.85
C ALA A 19 0.34 -3.52 -6.41
N THR A 20 0.28 -3.28 -7.73
CA THR A 20 -0.89 -2.73 -8.40
C THR A 20 -2.11 -3.66 -8.23
N ALA A 21 -1.96 -4.95 -8.49
CA ALA A 21 -3.07 -5.90 -8.31
C ALA A 21 -3.57 -5.94 -6.86
N LEU A 22 -2.65 -5.88 -5.88
CA LEU A 22 -2.98 -5.83 -4.46
C LEU A 22 -3.69 -4.52 -4.07
N ALA A 23 -3.21 -3.37 -4.55
CA ALA A 23 -3.83 -2.07 -4.32
C ALA A 23 -5.26 -2.02 -4.88
N ALA A 24 -5.50 -2.56 -6.08
CA ALA A 24 -6.86 -2.70 -6.64
C ALA A 24 -7.76 -3.55 -5.73
N ARG A 25 -7.24 -4.67 -5.21
CA ARG A 25 -7.99 -5.54 -4.31
C ARG A 25 -8.36 -4.84 -3.00
N VAL A 26 -7.42 -4.11 -2.40
CA VAL A 26 -7.65 -3.32 -1.19
C VAL A 26 -8.71 -2.26 -1.46
N ARG A 27 -8.57 -1.51 -2.55
CA ARG A 27 -9.51 -0.45 -2.94
C ARG A 27 -10.91 -0.99 -3.21
N TYR A 28 -11.01 -2.10 -3.93
CA TYR A 28 -12.28 -2.77 -4.16
C TYR A 28 -12.93 -3.22 -2.85
N ALA A 29 -12.17 -3.85 -1.94
CA ALA A 29 -12.69 -4.27 -0.65
C ALA A 29 -13.27 -3.09 0.15
N GLN A 30 -12.57 -1.96 0.20
CA GLN A 30 -13.08 -0.74 0.82
C GLN A 30 -14.38 -0.26 0.17
N LEU A 31 -14.42 -0.19 -1.17
CA LEU A 31 -15.58 0.26 -1.95
C LEU A 31 -16.83 -0.57 -1.63
N VAL A 32 -16.69 -1.89 -1.50
CA VAL A 32 -17.82 -2.80 -1.26
C VAL A 32 -18.04 -3.11 0.23
N GLY A 33 -17.39 -2.38 1.14
CA GLY A 33 -17.55 -2.56 2.59
C GLY A 33 -17.05 -3.91 3.12
N ARG A 34 -16.06 -4.51 2.45
CA ARG A 34 -15.39 -5.74 2.88
C ARG A 34 -14.18 -5.42 3.75
N PRO A 35 -13.84 -6.30 4.70
CA PRO A 35 -12.65 -6.09 5.53
C PRO A 35 -11.39 -6.09 4.67
N VAL A 36 -10.52 -5.11 4.91
CA VAL A 36 -9.14 -5.12 4.45
C VAL A 36 -8.30 -5.72 5.57
N TYR A 37 -7.52 -6.75 5.23
CA TYR A 37 -6.71 -7.47 6.20
C TYR A 37 -5.35 -6.80 6.38
N GLU A 38 -4.84 -6.76 7.62
CA GLU A 38 -3.53 -6.17 7.94
C GLU A 38 -2.40 -6.74 7.09
N ALA A 39 -2.42 -8.05 6.79
CA ALA A 39 -1.42 -8.68 5.93
C ALA A 39 -1.38 -8.08 4.50
N GLN A 40 -2.52 -7.64 3.96
CA GLN A 40 -2.58 -6.99 2.65
C GLN A 40 -1.99 -5.59 2.71
N ILE A 41 -2.25 -4.87 3.80
CA ILE A 41 -1.63 -3.55 4.05
C ILE A 41 -0.13 -3.68 4.22
N ALA A 42 0.34 -4.60 5.07
CA ALA A 42 1.75 -4.85 5.31
C ALA A 42 2.49 -5.27 4.03
N ALA A 43 1.87 -6.12 3.19
CA ALA A 43 2.44 -6.51 1.90
C ALA A 43 2.54 -5.32 0.93
N LEU A 44 1.54 -4.43 0.90
CA LEU A 44 1.58 -3.24 0.05
C LEU A 44 2.67 -2.24 0.50
N VAL A 45 2.80 -2.01 1.82
CA VAL A 45 3.87 -1.19 2.40
C VAL A 45 5.25 -1.81 2.12
N GLY A 46 5.37 -3.14 2.25
CA GLY A 46 6.61 -3.85 1.95
C GLY A 46 7.02 -3.72 0.48
N ALA A 47 6.06 -3.83 -0.46
CA ALA A 47 6.32 -3.62 -1.88
C ALA A 47 6.75 -2.18 -2.19
N ALA A 48 6.14 -1.19 -1.55
CA ALA A 48 6.51 0.22 -1.71
C ALA A 48 7.95 0.49 -1.25
N ARG A 49 8.33 -0.04 -0.07
CA ARG A 49 9.71 0.05 0.42
C ARG A 49 10.72 -0.59 -0.52
N LEU A 50 10.40 -1.75 -1.07
CA LEU A 50 11.25 -2.42 -2.06
C LEU A 50 11.40 -1.59 -3.36
N MET A 51 10.35 -0.91 -3.79
CA MET A 51 10.43 0.01 -4.94
C MET A 51 11.32 1.23 -4.62
N ASP A 52 11.23 1.78 -3.40
CA ASP A 52 12.08 2.89 -2.97
C ASP A 52 13.57 2.51 -2.92
N GLU A 53 13.88 1.35 -2.35
CA GLU A 53 15.24 0.80 -2.28
C GLU A 53 15.88 0.70 -3.67
N GLU A 54 15.09 0.30 -4.66
CA GLU A 54 15.51 0.14 -6.06
C GLU A 54 15.32 1.41 -6.90
N LYS A 55 14.94 2.53 -6.28
CA LYS A 55 14.66 3.83 -6.93
C LYS A 55 13.63 3.75 -8.06
N ALA A 56 12.70 2.81 -7.95
CA ALA A 56 11.63 2.62 -8.89
C ALA A 56 10.39 3.45 -8.49
N PRO A 57 9.70 4.06 -9.45
CA PRO A 57 8.50 4.84 -9.15
C PRO A 57 7.40 3.91 -8.65
N TRP A 58 6.58 4.42 -7.73
CA TRP A 58 5.37 3.72 -7.33
C TRP A 58 4.34 3.76 -8.46
N PRO A 59 3.60 2.67 -8.70
CA PRO A 59 2.42 2.71 -9.54
C PRO A 59 1.39 3.69 -8.94
N PRO A 60 0.67 4.49 -9.76
CA PRO A 60 -0.27 5.49 -9.26
C PRO A 60 -1.29 4.95 -8.26
N MET A 61 -1.85 3.76 -8.51
CA MET A 61 -2.82 3.16 -7.61
C MET A 61 -2.22 2.72 -6.26
N VAL A 62 -0.92 2.39 -6.22
CA VAL A 62 -0.21 2.10 -4.96
C VAL A 62 -0.05 3.37 -4.14
N GLU A 63 0.36 4.47 -4.78
CA GLU A 63 0.50 5.78 -4.16
C GLU A 63 -0.83 6.30 -3.58
N GLU A 64 -1.92 6.18 -4.36
CA GLU A 64 -3.27 6.55 -3.91
C GLU A 64 -3.69 5.79 -2.65
N VAL A 65 -3.60 4.46 -2.67
CA VAL A 65 -4.03 3.61 -1.55
C VAL A 65 -3.19 3.87 -0.30
N LEU A 66 -1.87 4.05 -0.44
CA LEU A 66 -1.00 4.36 0.69
C LEU A 66 -1.25 5.75 1.27
N THR A 67 -1.52 6.74 0.42
CA THR A 67 -1.89 8.10 0.85
C THR A 67 -3.21 8.11 1.62
N GLU A 68 -4.23 7.38 1.13
CA GLU A 68 -5.50 7.24 1.83
C GLU A 68 -5.36 6.49 3.17
N LEU A 69 -4.50 5.48 3.22
CA LEU A 69 -4.19 4.76 4.45
C LEU A 69 -3.53 5.67 5.49
N ALA A 70 -2.53 6.46 5.08
CA ALA A 70 -1.86 7.43 5.95
C ALA A 70 -2.86 8.44 6.54
N ARG A 71 -3.74 9.00 5.69
CA ARG A 71 -4.81 9.91 6.13
C ARG A 71 -5.77 9.25 7.12
N SER A 72 -6.10 7.98 6.92
CA SER A 72 -7.01 7.25 7.81
C SER A 72 -6.41 7.08 9.21
N ILE A 73 -5.10 6.88 9.30
CA ILE A 73 -4.36 6.78 10.57
C ILE A 73 -4.31 8.15 11.27
N GLU A 74 -4.02 9.22 10.54
CA GLU A 74 -4.02 10.60 11.08
C GLU A 74 -5.40 11.04 11.57
N GLY A 75 -6.46 10.68 10.84
CA GLY A 75 -7.86 10.92 11.24
C GLY A 75 -8.26 10.15 12.49
N ALA A 76 -7.77 8.91 12.67
CA ALA A 76 -8.04 8.12 13.88
C ALA A 76 -7.40 8.74 15.14
N VAL A 77 -6.25 9.40 15.01
CA VAL A 77 -5.56 10.07 16.13
C VAL A 77 -6.30 11.34 16.58
N THR A 78 -6.97 12.04 15.68
CA THR A 78 -7.66 13.32 15.98
C THR A 78 -9.03 13.12 16.64
N VAL A 79 -9.76 12.04 16.33
CA VAL A 79 -11.07 11.74 16.96
C VAL A 79 -10.92 11.24 18.41
N ALA A 80 -9.78 10.64 18.76
CA ALA A 80 -9.54 10.11 20.11
C ALA A 80 -9.24 11.20 21.17
N ALA A 81 -9.08 12.46 20.75
CA ALA A 81 -8.60 13.56 21.61
C ALA A 81 -9.71 14.51 22.10
N ASP A 82 -11.00 14.19 21.92
CA ASP A 82 -12.10 15.04 22.37
C ASP A 82 -12.68 14.53 23.70
N PRO A 83 -12.33 15.12 24.87
CA PRO A 83 -13.03 14.85 26.11
C PRO A 83 -14.43 15.50 26.08
N PRO A 84 -15.46 14.88 26.67
CA PRO A 84 -16.78 15.49 26.73
C PRO A 84 -16.71 16.79 27.54
N GLU A 85 -17.12 17.90 26.93
CA GLU A 85 -17.55 19.09 27.69
C GLU A 85 -18.74 18.69 28.55
N GLU A 86 -18.52 18.57 29.87
CA GLU A 86 -19.61 18.51 30.84
C GLU A 86 -20.33 19.87 30.90
N PRO A 87 -21.68 19.89 30.97
CA PRO A 87 -22.49 21.11 31.06
C PRO A 87 -22.40 21.83 32.40
#